data_AF-A0A392UWP6-F1
#
_entry.id   AF-A0A392UWP6-F1
#
_cell.length_a   1.000
_cell.length_b   1.000
_cell.length_c   1.000
_cell.angle_alpha   90.00
_cell.angle_beta   90.00
_cell.angle_gamma   90.00
#
_symmetry.space_group_name_H-M   'P 1'
#
loop_
_entity.id
_entity.type
_entity.pdbx_description
1 polymer ?
#
loop_
_entity_poly.entity_id
_entity_poly.type
_entity_poly.pdbx_seq_one_letter_code
_entity_poly.pdbx_strand_id
1 'polypeptide(L)' 'KQRLGAGGVVILWERFKREFLLKYFPVDVKNKKVVEFMELKQGNLSVVDYAVKFESLCAFSPHYNTVEAENDKCV' A
#
# COMPACT_ATOMS: atom_id res chain seq x y z
N LYS A 1 22.28 7.35 -13.53
CA LYS A 1 23.02 8.38 -12.77
C LYS A 1 22.86 8.11 -11.27
N GLN A 2 23.83 7.49 -10.61
CA GLN A 2 23.87 7.38 -9.14
C GLN A 2 24.05 8.77 -8.55
N ARG A 3 23.18 9.17 -7.61
CA ARG A 3 23.34 10.41 -6.84
C ARG A 3 23.96 10.02 -5.50
N LEU A 4 25.18 10.46 -5.26
CA LEU A 4 25.92 10.29 -4.01
C LEU A 4 25.30 11.19 -2.93
N GLY A 5 25.03 10.66 -1.74
CA GLY A 5 24.65 11.45 -0.58
C GLY A 5 25.86 12.18 0.02
N ALA A 6 25.61 13.25 0.79
CA ALA A 6 26.65 13.98 1.51
C ALA A 6 27.48 13.01 2.37
N GLY A 7 28.75 12.81 2.00
CA GLY A 7 29.66 11.83 2.62
C GLY A 7 30.14 10.70 1.71
N GLY A 8 29.76 10.66 0.42
CA GLY A 8 30.27 9.67 -0.53
C GLY A 8 29.65 8.28 -0.39
N VAL A 9 28.67 8.11 0.50
CA VAL A 9 27.89 6.88 0.62
C VAL A 9 26.90 6.82 -0.54
N VAL A 10 27.02 5.79 -1.39
CA VAL A 10 25.98 5.43 -2.35
C VAL A 10 24.75 5.04 -1.55
N ILE A 11 23.73 5.90 -1.54
CA ILE A 11 22.44 5.50 -0.98
C ILE A 11 21.85 4.49 -1.95
N LEU A 12 21.92 3.22 -1.57
CA LEU A 12 21.23 2.14 -2.28
C LEU A 12 19.75 2.54 -2.41
N TRP A 13 19.18 2.41 -3.61
CA TRP A 13 17.79 2.77 -3.88
C TRP A 13 16.81 2.17 -2.86
N GLU A 14 17.08 0.94 -2.40
CA GLU A 14 16.33 0.28 -1.33
C GLU A 14 16.37 1.02 0.01
N ARG A 15 17.53 1.58 0.37
CA ARG A 15 17.68 2.39 1.60
C ARG A 15 16.89 3.69 1.47
N PHE A 16 16.97 4.36 0.33
CA PHE A 16 16.15 5.56 0.08
C PHE A 16 14.66 5.25 0.20
N LYS A 17 14.17 4.20 -0.48
CA LYS A 17 12.76 3.79 -0.40
C LYS A 17 12.32 3.51 1.03
N ARG A 18 13.12 2.77 1.80
CA ARG A 18 12.81 2.47 3.21
C ARG A 18 12.67 3.74 4.05
N GLU A 19 13.68 4.60 4.04
CA GLU A 19 13.68 5.84 4.83
C GLU A 19 12.59 6.81 4.39
N PHE A 20 12.35 6.90 3.07
CA PHE A 20 11.29 7.73 2.51
C PHE A 20 9.90 7.23 2.95
N LEU A 21 9.64 5.93 2.84
CA LEU A 21 8.37 5.34 3.29
C LEU A 21 8.19 5.48 4.80
N LEU A 22 9.23 5.26 5.62
CA LEU A 22 9.12 5.47 7.06
C LEU A 22 8.79 6.92 7.43
N LYS A 23 9.40 7.89 6.75
CA LYS A 23 9.21 9.32 7.03
C LYS A 23 7.88 9.89 6.51
N TYR A 24 7.46 9.48 5.32
CA TYR A 24 6.31 10.05 4.62
C TYR A 24 5.08 9.15 4.61
N PHE A 25 5.24 7.86 4.91
CA PHE A 25 4.17 6.90 5.14
C PHE A 25 4.28 6.28 6.55
N PRO A 26 4.02 7.08 7.61
CA PRO A 26 4.02 6.56 8.97
C PRO A 26 3.03 5.39 9.09
N VAL A 27 3.33 4.48 10.03
CA VAL A 27 2.48 3.33 10.37
C VAL A 27 1.02 3.74 10.56
N ASP A 28 0.77 4.94 11.09
CA ASP A 28 -0.58 5.48 11.29
C ASP A 28 -1.33 5.69 9.97
N VAL A 29 -0.65 6.13 8.91
CA VAL A 29 -1.26 6.29 7.57
C VAL A 29 -1.59 4.93 6.98
N LYS A 30 -0.70 3.94 7.13
CA LYS A 30 -0.96 2.57 6.69
C LYS A 30 -2.13 1.95 7.46
N ASN A 31 -2.15 2.09 8.77
CA ASN A 31 -3.22 1.57 9.64
C ASN A 31 -4.57 2.22 9.30
N LYS A 32 -4.58 3.54 9.04
CA LYS A 32 -5.79 4.23 8.60
C LYS A 32 -6.31 3.67 7.27
N LYS A 33 -5.43 3.34 6.33
CA LYS A 33 -5.82 2.70 5.06
C LYS A 33 -6.37 1.28 5.24
N VAL A 34 -5.84 0.52 6.18
CA VAL A 34 -6.38 -0.80 6.55
C VAL A 34 -7.78 -0.67 7.16
N VAL A 35 -8.00 0.29 8.08
CA VAL A 35 -9.32 0.54 8.65
C VAL A 35 -10.31 1.00 7.57
N GLU A 36 -9.90 1.92 6.69
CA GLU A 36 -10.72 2.38 5.56
C GLU A 36 -11.11 1.22 4.64
N PHE A 37 -10.21 0.25 4.42
CA PHE A 37 -10.51 -0.96 3.66
C PHE A 37 -11.51 -1.88 4.37
N MET A 38 -11.29 -2.15 5.66
CA MET A 38 -12.17 -3.04 6.45
C MET A 38 -13.60 -2.50 6.55
N GLU A 39 -13.75 -1.18 6.58
CA GLU A 39 -15.05 -0.50 6.64
C GLU A 39 -15.64 -0.20 5.25
N LEU A 40 -14.95 -0.54 4.16
CA LEU A 40 -15.37 -0.23 2.80
C LEU A 40 -16.64 -1.01 2.43
N LYS A 41 -17.75 -0.26 2.35
CA LYS A 41 -19.04 -0.74 1.85
C LYS A 41 -19.36 0.00 0.55
N GLN A 42 -20.06 -0.65 -0.39
CA GLN A 42 -20.50 0.00 -1.61
C GLN A 42 -21.38 1.22 -1.31
N GLY A 43 -22.37 1.06 -0.43
CA GLY A 43 -23.29 2.15 -0.09
C GLY A 43 -23.96 2.72 -1.34
N ASN A 44 -23.80 4.02 -1.56
CA ASN A 44 -24.33 4.74 -2.72
C ASN A 44 -23.33 4.83 -3.90
N LEU A 45 -22.15 4.22 -3.79
CA LEU A 45 -21.17 4.22 -4.88
C LEU A 45 -21.67 3.36 -6.04
N SER A 46 -21.34 3.79 -7.26
CA SER A 46 -21.45 2.91 -8.41
C SER A 46 -20.49 1.73 -8.24
N VAL A 47 -20.80 0.62 -8.92
CA VAL A 47 -19.94 -0.57 -8.90
C VAL A 47 -18.52 -0.24 -9.36
N VAL A 48 -18.39 0.66 -10.34
CA VAL A 48 -17.09 1.10 -10.88
C VAL A 48 -16.31 1.90 -9.82
N ASP A 49 -16.95 2.87 -9.17
CA ASP A 49 -16.29 3.68 -8.15
C ASP A 49 -15.89 2.85 -6.92
N TYR A 50 -16.73 1.89 -6.55
CA TYR A 50 -16.42 0.93 -5.50
C TYR A 50 -15.21 0.08 -5.87
N ALA A 51 -15.16 -0.49 -7.08
CA ALA A 51 -14.06 -1.32 -7.55
C ALA A 51 -12.72 -0.56 -7.53
N VAL A 52 -12.69 0.66 -8.06
CA VAL A 52 -11.50 1.53 -8.02
C VAL A 52 -11.05 1.76 -6.58
N LYS A 53 -11.99 2.04 -5.67
CA LYS A 53 -11.67 2.26 -4.26
C LYS A 53 -11.18 0.99 -3.57
N PHE A 54 -11.78 -0.16 -3.87
CA PHE A 54 -11.35 -1.47 -3.38
C PHE A 54 -9.91 -1.79 -3.81
N GLU A 55 -9.60 -1.67 -5.11
CA GLU A 55 -8.25 -1.92 -5.64
C GLU A 55 -7.20 -0.99 -5.01
N SER A 56 -7.56 0.27 -4.78
CA SER A 56 -6.65 1.23 -4.15
C SER A 56 -6.33 0.90 -2.69
N LEU A 57 -7.25 0.24 -1.99
CA LEU A 57 -7.16 -0.01 -0.54
C LEU A 57 -6.72 -1.44 -0.22
N CYS A 58 -7.01 -2.43 -1.07
CA CYS A 58 -6.65 -3.83 -0.84
C CYS A 58 -5.12 -4.02 -0.78
N ALA A 59 -4.36 -3.20 -1.51
CA ALA A 59 -2.89 -3.17 -1.47
C ALA A 59 -2.31 -2.88 -0.07
N PHE A 60 -3.11 -2.35 0.86
CA PHE A 60 -2.67 -2.10 2.23
C PHE A 60 -3.01 -3.24 3.20
N SER A 61 -3.87 -4.19 2.79
CA SER A 61 -4.30 -5.32 3.61
C SER A 61 -3.33 -6.50 3.49
N PRO A 62 -2.76 -7.00 4.60
CA PRO A 62 -1.88 -8.19 4.57
C PRO A 62 -2.58 -9.42 3.97
N HIS A 63 -3.89 -9.56 4.18
CA HIS A 63 -4.68 -10.73 3.77
C HIS A 63 -4.89 -10.85 2.25
N TYR A 64 -4.74 -9.75 1.50
CA TYR A 64 -4.86 -9.73 0.04
C TYR A 64 -3.49 -9.65 -0.67
N ASN A 65 -2.41 -9.42 0.08
CA ASN A 65 -1.05 -9.32 -0.43
C ASN A 65 -0.26 -10.64 -0.28
N THR A 66 -0.89 -11.72 0.20
CA THR A 66 -0.28 -13.05 0.19
C THR A 66 -0.52 -13.68 -1.17
N VAL A 67 0.53 -14.29 -1.73
CA VAL A 67 0.51 -15.03 -3.01
C VAL A 67 -0.51 -16.18 -2.99
N GLU A 68 -1.05 -16.51 -1.82
CA GLU A 68 -2.07 -17.54 -1.57
C GLU A 68 -3.52 -17.01 -1.74
N ALA A 69 -3.75 -15.69 -1.65
CA ALA A 69 -5.08 -15.10 -1.84
C ALA A 69 -5.54 -15.11 -3.31
N GLU A 70 -4.65 -15.43 -4.24
CA GLU A 70 -5.00 -15.64 -5.65
C GLU A 70 -5.77 -16.96 -5.87
N ASN A 71 -5.72 -17.91 -4.93
CA ASN A 71 -6.36 -19.23 -5.06
C ASN A 71 -7.75 -19.31 -4.40
N ASP A 72 -8.14 -18.33 -3.59
CA ASP A 72 -9.45 -18.30 -2.91
C ASP A 72 -10.48 -17.39 -3.60
N LYS A 73 -10.29 -17.05 -4.89
CA LYS A 73 -11.37 -16.50 -5.73
C LYS A 73 -12.33 -17.62 -6.16
N CYS A 74 -12.98 -18.26 -5.20
CA CYS A 74 -14.10 -19.17 -5.43
C CYS A 74 -15.23 -18.85 -4.45
N VAL A 75 -16.15 -17.98 -4.90
CA VAL A 75 -17.60 -18.16 -5.12
C VAL A 75 -18.20 -16.79 -5.45
#